data_AF-A0A2V6S7J1-F1
#
_entry.id   AF-A0A2V6S7J1-F1
#
_cell.length_a   1.000
_cell.length_b   1.000
_cell.length_c   1.000
_cell.angle_alpha   90.00
_cell.angle_beta   90.00
_cell.angle_gamma   90.00
#
_symmetry.space_group_name_H-M   'P 1'
#
loop_
_entity.id
_entity.type
_entity.pdbx_description
1 polymer ?
#
loop_
_entity_poly.entity_id
_entity_poly.type
_entity_poly.pdbx_seq_one_letter_code
_entity_poly.pdbx_strand_id
1 'polypeptide(L)' 'WLPPREADGFLTALREELPWEQREIVLFGRRILQPRLIAWSGDVGYRYSGQTLEPRPFTPAARRLLAHARERAGE' A
#
# COMPACT_ATOMS: atom_id res chain seq x y z
N TRP A 1 -5.63 8.16 15.07
CA TRP A 1 -4.97 7.87 16.36
C TRP A 1 -3.55 8.40 16.47
N LEU A 2 -2.91 8.80 15.35
CA LEU A 2 -1.56 9.40 15.37
C LEU A 2 -1.64 10.89 15.70
N PRO A 3 -0.70 11.44 16.48
CA PRO A 3 -0.51 12.88 16.60
C PRO A 3 -0.24 13.54 15.22
N PRO A 4 -0.71 14.77 14.96
CA PRO A 4 -0.61 15.40 13.64
C PRO A 4 0.80 15.41 13.03
N ARG A 5 1.81 15.80 13.82
CA ARG A 5 3.21 15.85 13.36
C ARG A 5 3.74 14.48 12.92
N GLU A 6 3.30 13.42 13.58
CA GLU A 6 3.72 12.06 13.25
C GLU A 6 3.04 11.59 11.96
N ALA A 7 1.76 11.92 11.79
CA ALA A 7 1.02 11.65 10.56
C ALA A 7 1.65 12.35 9.35
N ASP A 8 2.05 13.62 9.48
CA ASP A 8 2.74 14.37 8.42
C ASP A 8 4.09 13.74 8.05
N GLY A 9 4.83 13.23 9.04
CA GLY A 9 6.08 12.51 8.84
C GLY A 9 5.88 11.22 8.04
N PHE A 10 4.89 10.41 8.42
CA PHE A 10 4.54 9.21 7.67
C PHE A 10 4.05 9.51 6.26
N LEU A 11 3.23 10.55 6.08
CA LEU A 11 2.74 10.95 4.77
C LEU A 11 3.90 11.29 3.82
N THR A 12 4.85 12.09 4.28
CA THR A 12 6.05 12.44 3.51
C THR A 12 6.85 11.20 3.13
N ALA A 13 7.21 10.37 4.12
CA ALA A 13 8.05 9.20 3.89
C ALA A 13 7.37 8.15 3.00
N LEU A 14 6.07 7.87 3.20
CA LEU A 14 5.33 6.91 2.37
C LEU A 14 5.15 7.40 0.94
N ARG A 15 4.98 8.70 0.73
CA ARG A 15 4.88 9.28 -0.61
C ARG A 15 6.19 9.11 -1.40
N GLU A 16 7.33 9.19 -0.71
CA GLU A 16 8.66 9.10 -1.33
C GLU A 16 9.17 7.65 -1.47
N GLU A 17 8.96 6.82 -0.45
CA GLU A 17 9.53 5.46 -0.41
C GLU A 17 8.71 4.42 -1.18
N LEU A 18 7.38 4.59 -1.23
CA LEU A 18 6.53 3.57 -1.85
C LEU A 18 6.65 3.61 -3.38
N PRO A 19 6.74 2.43 -4.04
CA PRO A 19 6.79 2.33 -5.49
C PRO A 19 5.38 2.51 -6.07
N TRP A 20 4.86 3.73 -6.02
CA TRP A 20 3.53 4.06 -6.51
C TRP A 20 3.40 3.78 -8.01
N GLU A 21 2.42 2.96 -8.38
CA GLU A 21 2.15 2.60 -9.77
C GLU A 21 0.65 2.72 -10.07
N GLN A 22 0.31 3.10 -11.29
CA GLN A 22 -1.05 2.98 -11.80
C GLN A 22 -1.18 1.64 -12.52
N ARG A 23 -2.23 0.87 -12.20
CA ARG A 23 -2.43 -0.47 -12.75
C ARG A 23 -3.79 -0.61 -13.45
N GLU A 24 -3.88 -1.56 -14.36
CA GLU A 24 -5.11 -1.85 -15.12
C GLU A 24 -5.98 -2.91 -14.45
N ILE A 25 -7.28 -2.66 -14.32
CA ILE A 25 -8.27 -3.66 -13.91
C ILE A 25 -9.15 -4.07 -15.09
N VAL A 26 -9.79 -5.24 -14.97
CA VAL A 26 -10.84 -5.67 -15.89
C VAL A 26 -12.21 -5.38 -15.28
N LEU A 27 -12.97 -4.48 -15.90
CA LEU A 27 -14.38 -4.21 -15.58
C LEU A 27 -15.23 -4.43 -16.82
N PHE A 28 -16.29 -5.24 -16.69
CA PHE A 28 -17.22 -5.55 -17.80
C PHE A 28 -16.50 -5.99 -19.09
N GLY A 29 -15.46 -6.82 -18.96
CA GLY A 29 -14.65 -7.31 -20.09
C GLY A 29 -13.66 -6.30 -20.68
N ARG A 30 -13.56 -5.07 -20.14
CA ARG A 30 -12.65 -4.03 -20.62
C ARG A 30 -11.49 -3.82 -19.66
N ARG A 31 -10.27 -3.69 -20.18
CA ARG A 31 -9.09 -3.25 -19.43
C ARG A 31 -9.13 -1.72 -19.29
N ILE A 32 -9.10 -1.23 -18.05
CA ILE A 32 -9.08 0.20 -17.75
C ILE A 32 -8.02 0.49 -16.68
N LEU A 33 -7.33 1.62 -16.80
CA LEU A 33 -6.43 2.10 -15.75
C LEU A 33 -7.25 2.52 -14.52
N GLN A 34 -6.80 2.10 -13.34
CA GLN A 34 -7.37 2.54 -12.08
C GLN A 34 -7.17 4.06 -11.94
N PRO A 35 -8.17 4.84 -11.49
CA PRO A 35 -8.05 6.29 -11.30
C PRO A 35 -7.32 6.64 -10.00
N ARG A 36 -6.29 5.87 -9.63
CA ARG A 36 -5.45 6.05 -8.45
C ARG A 36 -4.11 5.34 -8.63
N LEU A 37 -3.12 5.75 -7.84
CA LEU A 37 -1.88 5.00 -7.66
C LEU A 37 -2.04 3.98 -6.54
N ILE A 38 -1.34 2.86 -6.66
CA ILE A 38 -1.27 1.82 -5.64
C ILE A 38 0.18 1.40 -5.44
N ALA A 39 0.49 0.96 -4.22
CA ALA A 39 1.70 0.22 -3.89
C ALA A 39 1.29 -1.01 -3.09
N TRP A 40 1.88 -2.17 -3.40
CA TRP A 40 1.60 -3.44 -2.73
C TRP A 40 2.85 -3.92 -2.00
N SER A 41 2.65 -4.35 -0.76
CA SER A 41 3.66 -5.01 0.08
C SER A 41 3.00 -6.09 0.93
N GLY A 42 3.71 -7.19 1.14
CA GLY A 42 3.23 -8.35 1.87
C GLY A 42 4.06 -9.57 1.53
N ASP A 43 4.06 -10.53 2.45
CA ASP A 43 4.85 -11.76 2.33
C ASP A 43 4.19 -12.80 1.40
N VAL A 44 2.93 -12.55 1.00
CA VAL A 44 2.14 -13.42 0.13
C VAL A 44 1.61 -12.65 -1.07
N GLY A 45 1.48 -13.35 -2.19
CA GLY A 45 0.91 -12.78 -3.41
C GLY A 45 -0.61 -12.71 -3.31
N TYR A 46 -1.21 -11.73 -3.97
CA TYR A 46 -2.66 -11.56 -4.00
C TYR A 46 -3.16 -11.40 -5.43
N ARG A 47 -4.21 -12.15 -5.82
CA ARG A 47 -4.77 -12.13 -7.17
C ARG A 47 -6.20 -11.61 -7.16
N TYR A 48 -6.50 -10.61 -8.00
CA TYR A 48 -7.84 -10.06 -8.16
C TYR A 48 -8.02 -9.42 -9.54
N SER A 49 -9.25 -9.43 -10.08
CA SER A 49 -9.59 -8.76 -11.36
C SER A 49 -8.62 -9.07 -12.52
N GLY A 50 -8.15 -10.32 -12.59
CA GLY A 50 -7.18 -10.77 -13.61
C GLY A 50 -5.73 -10.32 -13.40
N GLN A 51 -5.45 -9.53 -12.36
CA GLN A 51 -4.11 -9.09 -11.96
C GLN A 51 -3.55 -9.93 -10.82
N THR A 52 -2.24 -10.15 -10.83
CA THR A 52 -1.48 -10.62 -9.67
C THR A 52 -0.66 -9.48 -9.09
N LEU A 53 -0.75 -9.32 -7.77
CA LEU A 53 0.13 -8.50 -6.94
C LEU A 53 1.15 -9.44 -6.31
N GLU A 54 2.36 -9.47 -6.86
CA GLU A 54 3.44 -10.32 -6.35
C GLU A 54 3.86 -9.89 -4.94
N PRO A 55 4.28 -10.82 -4.06
CA PRO A 55 4.85 -10.47 -2.76
C PRO A 55 5.96 -9.44 -2.92
N ARG A 56 5.94 -8.39 -2.09
CA ARG A 56 6.95 -7.33 -2.08
C ARG A 56 7.26 -6.95 -0.64
N PRO A 57 8.53 -6.72 -0.28
CA PRO A 57 8.87 -6.31 1.07
C PRO A 57 8.24 -4.96 1.39
N PHE A 58 7.86 -4.76 2.65
CA PHE A 58 7.50 -3.44 3.16
C PHE A 58 8.71 -2.50 3.11
N THR A 59 8.49 -1.25 2.69
CA THR A 59 9.47 -0.18 2.88
C THR A 59 9.66 0.12 4.37
N PRO A 60 10.76 0.78 4.78
CA PRO A 60 10.96 1.19 6.17
C PRO A 60 9.78 1.97 6.76
N ALA A 61 9.26 2.97 6.05
CA ALA A 61 8.11 3.77 6.50
C ALA A 61 6.84 2.93 6.65
N ALA A 62 6.53 2.07 5.68
CA ALA A 62 5.34 1.22 5.73
C ALA A 62 5.41 0.19 6.88
N ARG A 63 6.59 -0.40 7.11
CA ARG A 63 6.81 -1.33 8.24
C ARG A 63 6.63 -0.63 9.58
N ARG A 64 7.14 0.60 9.73
CA ARG A 64 6.96 1.40 10.95
C ARG A 64 5.50 1.74 11.20
N LEU A 65 4.76 2.16 10.16
CA LEU A 65 3.33 2.46 10.31
C LEU A 65 2.52 1.20 10.68
N LEU A 66 2.83 0.05 10.08
CA LEU A 66 2.20 -1.22 10.43
C LEU A 66 2.44 -1.59 11.90
N ALA A 67 3.65 -1.37 12.42
CA ALA A 67 3.94 -1.61 13.84
C ALA A 67 3.09 -0.72 14.76
N HIS A 68 2.93 0.57 14.43
CA HIS A 68 2.02 1.47 15.18
C HIS A 68 0.58 0.97 15.11
N ALA A 69 0.19 0.32 14.02
CA ALA A 69 -1.15 -0.24 13.86
C ALA A 69 -1.43 -1.47 14.70
N ARG A 70 -0.48 -2.39 14.76
CA ARG A 70 -0.57 -3.59 15.60
C ARG A 70 -0.61 -3.25 17.08
N GLU A 71 0.29 -2.38 17.54
CA GLU A 71 0.33 -1.94 18.94
C GLU A 71 -1.02 -1.37 19.41
N ARG A 72 -1.68 -0.57 18.55
CA ARG A 72 -2.98 0.02 18.87
C ARG A 72 -4.15 -0.96 18.75
N ALA A 73 -4.01 -1.99 17.92
CA ALA A 73 -4.97 -3.08 17.82
C ALA A 73 -4.82 -4.13 18.93
N GLY A 74 -3.69 -4.11 19.67
CA GLY A 74 -3.38 -5.10 20.72
C GLY A 74 -2.74 -6.38 20.20
N GLU A 75 -2.14 -6.35 19.00
CA GLU A 75 -1.33 -7.42 18.39
C GLU A 75 0.16 -7.16 18.59
#